data_AF-A0A2N2SIM8-F1
#
_entry.id   AF-A0A2N2SIM8-F1
#
_cell.length_a   1.000
_cell.length_b   1.000
_cell.length_c   1.000
_cell.angle_alpha   90.00
_cell.angle_beta   90.00
_cell.angle_gamma   90.00
#
_symmetry.space_group_name_H-M   'P 1'
#
loop_
_entity.id
_entity.type
_entity.pdbx_description
1 polymer ?
#
loop_
_entity_poly.entity_id
_entity_poly.type
_entity_poly.pdbx_seq_one_letter_code
_entity_poly.pdbx_strand_id
1 'polypeptide(L)'
;MSKPGRFLSRWSRLKLAPVAETGAEAEQQVPAATVPPTAAAAVEGGSPAGVDQVAEPAALPDIASLALDSDFTAFLKDEVSEGLRRQALKKLFNDPHFNVMDGLDIYIDDYSVSTPIPPELLAKLRS
;
A
#
# COMPACT_ATOMS: atom_id res chain seq x y z
N MET A 1 -13.72 27.53 14.22
CA MET A 1 -14.81 26.61 13.82
C MET A 1 -14.81 26.47 12.29
N SER A 2 -14.48 25.28 11.74
CA SER A 2 -14.46 25.03 10.29
C SER A 2 -15.88 24.84 9.78
N LYS A 3 -16.31 25.59 8.75
CA LYS A 3 -17.66 25.51 8.17
C LYS A 3 -17.96 24.10 7.60
N PRO A 4 -19.19 23.59 7.76
CA PRO A 4 -19.57 22.22 7.41
C PRO A 4 -19.44 21.88 5.90
N GLY A 5 -19.42 22.87 5.01
CA GLY A 5 -19.26 22.65 3.56
C GLY A 5 -17.81 22.47 3.07
N ARG A 6 -16.79 22.75 3.89
CA ARG A 6 -15.40 22.84 3.42
C ARG A 6 -14.78 21.46 3.09
N PHE A 7 -15.28 20.39 3.68
CA PHE A 7 -14.78 19.03 3.46
C PHE A 7 -15.20 18.48 2.09
N LEU A 8 -16.50 18.48 1.81
CA LEU A 8 -17.05 17.96 0.55
C LEU A 8 -16.54 18.74 -0.67
N SER A 9 -16.40 20.07 -0.56
CA SER A 9 -15.86 20.91 -1.64
C SER A 9 -14.36 20.72 -1.90
N ARG A 10 -13.59 20.22 -0.92
CA ARG A 10 -12.18 19.84 -1.12
C ARG A 10 -12.09 18.44 -1.73
N TRP A 11 -12.90 17.52 -1.21
CA TRP A 11 -12.95 16.13 -1.69
C TRP A 11 -13.43 16.03 -3.14
N SER A 12 -14.48 16.76 -3.51
CA SER A 12 -14.95 16.84 -4.90
C SER A 12 -13.89 17.41 -5.85
N ARG A 13 -13.15 18.45 -5.44
CA ARG A 13 -12.07 19.02 -6.25
C ARG A 13 -10.91 18.05 -6.46
N LEU A 14 -10.54 17.30 -5.42
CA LEU A 14 -9.48 16.28 -5.51
C LEU A 14 -9.89 15.08 -6.38
N LYS A 15 -11.18 14.72 -6.40
CA LYS A 15 -11.71 13.64 -7.26
C LYS A 15 -11.91 14.05 -8.72
N LEU A 16 -12.23 15.32 -8.97
CA LEU A 16 -12.47 15.86 -10.31
C LEU A 16 -11.21 16.47 -10.94
N ALA A 17 -10.14 16.67 -10.19
CA ALA A 17 -8.88 17.13 -10.74
C ALA A 17 -8.36 16.08 -11.74
N PRO A 18 -8.13 16.45 -13.01
CA PRO A 18 -7.44 15.56 -13.94
C PRO A 18 -6.05 15.31 -13.37
N VAL A 19 -5.65 14.03 -13.34
CA VAL A 19 -4.25 13.65 -13.07
C VAL A 19 -3.44 14.05 -14.30
N ALA A 20 -3.25 15.36 -14.48
CA ALA A 20 -2.37 15.91 -15.48
C ALA A 20 -0.97 15.99 -14.87
N GLU A 21 -0.21 14.93 -15.12
CA GLU A 21 1.17 15.00 -15.61
C GLU A 21 2.06 16.09 -14.98
N THR A 22 2.64 15.79 -13.81
CA THR A 22 4.05 16.15 -13.61
C THR A 22 4.88 15.08 -14.34
N GLY A 23 5.04 15.26 -15.65
CA GLY A 23 5.88 14.38 -16.47
C GLY A 23 5.53 14.23 -17.95
N ALA A 24 5.08 15.28 -18.66
CA ALA A 24 5.35 15.38 -20.10
C ALA A 24 6.80 15.89 -20.23
N GLU A 25 7.74 15.28 -20.95
CA GLU A 25 7.71 14.92 -22.36
C GLU A 25 8.83 13.92 -22.68
N ALA A 26 8.51 12.78 -23.31
CA ALA A 26 9.43 12.03 -24.16
C ALA A 26 8.57 11.21 -25.14
N GLU A 27 8.44 11.72 -26.36
CA GLU A 27 7.74 11.10 -27.48
C GLU A 27 8.26 9.71 -27.85
N GLN A 28 7.31 8.82 -28.13
CA GLN A 28 7.28 7.84 -29.23
C GLN A 28 8.52 6.98 -29.52
N GLN A 29 8.51 5.73 -29.03
CA GLN A 29 9.00 4.52 -29.74
C GLN A 29 8.55 3.23 -28.99
N VAL A 30 7.79 2.37 -29.67
CA VAL A 30 7.40 0.99 -29.23
C VAL A 30 8.43 0.04 -29.88
N PRO A 31 8.98 -1.05 -29.28
CA PRO A 31 8.28 -2.03 -28.43
C PRO A 31 9.13 -2.74 -27.32
N ALA A 32 8.51 -3.76 -26.71
CA ALA A 32 9.08 -4.85 -25.90
C ALA A 32 9.16 -4.64 -24.37
N ALA A 33 8.57 -5.63 -23.69
CA ALA A 33 8.52 -5.85 -22.26
C ALA A 33 9.82 -5.54 -21.53
N THR A 34 9.75 -4.68 -20.51
CA THR A 34 10.64 -4.75 -19.35
C THR A 34 9.85 -4.26 -18.14
N VAL A 35 9.81 -5.10 -17.11
CA VAL A 35 9.20 -4.87 -15.80
C VAL A 35 9.57 -3.49 -15.23
N PRO A 36 8.63 -2.67 -14.71
CA PRO A 36 9.01 -1.49 -13.98
C PRO A 36 9.49 -1.89 -12.57
N PRO A 37 10.59 -1.28 -12.07
CA PRO A 37 11.06 -1.48 -10.72
C PRO A 37 10.14 -0.80 -9.72
N THR A 38 10.09 -1.39 -8.53
CA THR A 38 9.52 -0.82 -7.30
C THR A 38 9.78 0.68 -7.17
N ALA A 39 8.72 1.47 -7.12
CA ALA A 39 8.77 2.89 -6.79
C ALA A 39 8.00 3.07 -5.48
N ALA A 40 8.77 3.28 -4.42
CA ALA A 40 8.30 3.56 -3.07
C ALA A 40 7.31 4.72 -3.07
N ALA A 41 6.08 4.45 -2.63
CA ALA A 41 5.09 5.47 -2.37
C ALA A 41 5.50 6.30 -1.15
N ALA A 42 6.05 7.49 -1.39
CA ALA A 42 6.21 8.53 -0.40
C ALA A 42 4.83 9.03 0.04
N VAL A 43 4.37 8.55 1.19
CA VAL A 43 3.21 9.12 1.89
C VAL A 43 3.63 10.38 2.64
N GLU A 44 3.47 11.54 2.02
CA GLU A 44 3.48 12.84 2.70
C GLU A 44 2.21 12.99 3.54
N GLY A 45 2.25 12.44 4.75
CA GLY A 45 1.30 12.73 5.82
C GLY A 45 1.68 14.03 6.50
N GLY A 46 0.86 15.07 6.30
CA GLY A 46 1.04 16.39 6.89
C GLY A 46 1.30 16.35 8.40
N SER A 47 2.41 16.98 8.78
CA SER A 47 2.77 17.30 10.16
C SER A 47 1.94 18.49 10.65
N PRO A 48 1.24 18.41 11.78
CA PRO A 48 1.23 19.51 12.72
C PRO A 48 2.47 19.37 13.61
N ALA A 49 3.28 20.43 13.64
CA ALA A 49 4.38 20.56 14.57
C ALA A 49 3.92 20.26 16.01
N GLY A 50 4.38 19.14 16.56
CA GLY A 50 4.39 18.84 17.98
C GLY A 50 5.84 18.72 18.41
N VAL A 51 6.34 19.78 19.05
CA VAL A 51 7.65 19.81 19.71
C VAL A 51 7.66 18.84 20.90
N ASP A 52 8.73 18.05 20.95
CA ASP A 52 9.39 17.37 22.07
C ASP A 52 8.56 16.86 23.25
N GLN A 53 8.59 15.54 23.45
CA GLN A 53 9.06 14.97 24.72
C GLN A 53 9.88 13.70 24.43
N VAL A 54 11.20 13.79 24.56
CA VAL A 54 12.08 12.63 24.73
C VAL A 54 11.98 12.24 26.20
N ALA A 55 11.05 11.37 26.54
CA ALA A 55 11.23 10.53 27.70
C ALA A 55 12.23 9.44 27.28
N GLU A 56 13.40 9.39 27.93
CA GLU A 56 14.37 8.31 27.72
C GLU A 56 13.67 6.97 27.97
N PRO A 57 13.41 6.17 26.94
CA PRO A 57 12.71 4.92 27.12
C PRO A 57 13.71 3.90 27.65
N ALA A 58 13.22 2.88 28.36
CA ALA A 58 13.89 1.59 28.40
C ALA A 58 14.39 1.28 26.97
N ALA A 59 15.70 1.10 26.81
CA ALA A 59 16.39 1.15 25.51
C ALA A 59 15.57 0.42 24.44
N LEU A 60 14.86 1.18 23.60
CA LEU A 60 14.06 0.59 22.53
C LEU A 60 15.04 -0.04 21.53
N PRO A 61 14.74 -1.25 21.05
CA PRO A 61 15.56 -1.86 20.01
C PRO A 61 15.58 -0.98 18.77
N ASP A 62 16.67 -1.06 18.01
CA ASP A 62 16.77 -0.36 16.74
C ASP A 62 15.70 -0.86 15.76
N ILE A 63 15.00 0.06 15.09
CA ILE A 63 13.94 -0.26 14.13
C ILE A 63 14.51 -1.07 12.96
N ALA A 64 15.77 -0.85 12.58
CA ALA A 64 16.40 -1.57 11.49
C ALA A 64 16.60 -3.07 11.80
N SER A 65 16.74 -3.44 13.08
CA SER A 65 16.95 -4.82 13.51
C SER A 65 15.65 -5.60 13.79
N LEU A 66 14.50 -4.92 13.79
CA LEU A 66 13.19 -5.56 14.00
C LEU A 66 12.84 -6.50 12.84
N ALA A 67 12.36 -7.68 13.20
CA ALA A 67 11.77 -8.69 12.33
C ALA A 67 10.32 -9.00 12.74
N LEU A 68 9.62 -9.84 11.99
CA LEU A 68 8.20 -10.14 12.20
C LEU A 68 7.90 -10.80 13.56
N ASP A 69 8.87 -11.54 14.11
CA ASP A 69 8.81 -12.20 15.42
C ASP A 69 9.25 -11.30 16.58
N SER A 70 9.67 -10.07 16.29
CA SER A 70 10.10 -9.11 17.30
C SER A 70 8.92 -8.55 18.09
N ASP A 71 9.19 -8.10 19.31
CA ASP A 71 8.17 -7.47 20.15
C ASP A 71 7.96 -5.99 19.77
N PHE A 72 6.82 -5.70 19.14
CA PHE A 72 6.40 -4.34 18.79
C PHE A 72 5.62 -3.63 19.91
N THR A 73 5.22 -4.32 20.98
CA THR A 73 4.39 -3.73 22.05
C THR A 73 5.11 -2.59 22.76
N ALA A 74 6.45 -2.66 22.84
CA ALA A 74 7.28 -1.59 23.38
C ALA A 74 7.11 -0.25 22.64
N PHE A 75 6.88 -0.26 21.32
CA PHE A 75 6.68 0.93 20.49
C PHE A 75 5.26 1.52 20.56
N LEU A 76 4.31 0.76 21.13
CA LEU A 76 2.89 1.15 21.23
C LEU A 76 2.55 1.86 22.53
N LYS A 77 3.48 1.93 23.48
CA LYS A 77 3.30 2.64 24.77
C LYS A 77 3.10 4.14 24.54
N ASP A 78 2.30 4.77 25.39
CA ASP A 78 1.95 6.20 25.29
C ASP A 78 3.16 7.14 25.41
N GLU A 79 4.22 6.69 26.07
CA GLU A 79 5.48 7.42 26.23
C GLU A 79 6.31 7.49 24.93
N VAL A 80 5.98 6.65 23.93
CA VAL A 80 6.71 6.59 22.65
C VAL A 80 6.17 7.64 21.69
N SER A 81 7.08 8.43 21.12
CA SER A 81 6.71 9.45 20.13
C SER A 81 5.97 8.84 18.93
N GLU A 82 4.97 9.58 18.43
CA GLU A 82 4.14 9.10 17.32
C GLU A 82 4.97 8.80 16.06
N GLY A 83 6.01 9.60 15.81
CA GLY A 83 6.94 9.39 14.71
C GLY A 83 7.65 8.03 14.79
N LEU A 84 8.15 7.67 15.97
CA LEU A 84 8.85 6.40 16.19
C LEU A 84 7.89 5.21 16.10
N ARG A 85 6.69 5.34 16.69
CA ARG A 85 5.61 4.34 16.56
C ARG A 85 5.26 4.06 15.10
N ARG A 86 5.08 5.11 14.29
CA ARG A 86 4.80 4.98 12.85
C ARG A 86 5.94 4.32 12.10
N GLN A 87 7.20 4.60 12.43
CA GLN A 87 8.35 3.96 11.77
C GLN A 87 8.41 2.46 12.08
N ALA A 88 8.21 2.06 13.33
CA ALA A 88 8.16 0.65 13.72
C ALA A 88 7.03 -0.11 13.01
N LEU A 89 5.83 0.48 12.95
CA LEU A 89 4.70 -0.13 12.24
C LEU A 89 4.94 -0.21 10.72
N LYS A 90 5.55 0.82 10.12
CA LYS A 90 5.97 0.76 8.71
C LYS A 90 6.95 -0.39 8.46
N LYS A 91 7.90 -0.61 9.37
CA LYS A 91 8.85 -1.73 9.28
C LYS A 91 8.12 -3.09 9.36
N LEU A 92 7.17 -3.25 10.28
CA LEU A 92 6.38 -4.48 10.44
C LEU A 92 5.56 -4.81 9.18
N PHE A 93 4.80 -3.85 8.67
CA PHE A 93 3.93 -4.07 7.50
C PHE A 93 4.67 -4.08 6.17
N ASN A 94 5.98 -3.78 6.16
CA ASN A 94 6.80 -3.95 4.97
C ASN A 94 7.27 -5.41 4.78
N ASP A 95 6.98 -6.30 5.73
CA ASP A 95 7.32 -7.72 5.60
C ASP A 95 6.52 -8.37 4.45
N PRO A 96 7.17 -9.15 3.56
CA PRO A 96 6.49 -9.83 2.44
C PRO A 96 5.32 -10.72 2.86
N HIS A 97 5.30 -11.21 4.11
CA HIS A 97 4.21 -12.00 4.66
C HIS A 97 2.84 -11.31 4.54
N PHE A 98 2.81 -9.98 4.72
CA PHE A 98 1.57 -9.20 4.65
C PHE A 98 1.18 -8.78 3.21
N ASN A 99 2.04 -9.06 2.24
CA ASN A 99 1.84 -8.66 0.84
C ASN A 99 1.28 -9.81 -0.02
N VAL A 100 0.98 -10.96 0.59
CA VAL A 100 0.38 -12.11 -0.08
C VAL A 100 -1.13 -11.98 -0.06
N MET A 101 -1.74 -12.09 -1.25
CA MET A 101 -3.19 -12.11 -1.43
C MET A 101 -3.77 -13.36 -0.78
N ASP A 102 -4.79 -13.21 0.07
CA ASP A 102 -5.37 -14.30 0.87
C ASP A 102 -6.26 -15.27 0.06
N GLY A 103 -6.74 -14.84 -1.11
CA GLY A 103 -7.62 -15.63 -1.98
C GLY A 103 -9.05 -15.76 -1.47
N LEU A 104 -9.47 -14.99 -0.46
CA LEU A 104 -10.80 -15.12 0.15
C LEU A 104 -11.86 -14.22 -0.51
N ASP A 105 -11.46 -13.32 -1.41
CA ASP A 105 -12.39 -12.51 -2.17
C ASP A 105 -13.09 -13.35 -3.25
N ILE A 106 -14.43 -13.30 -3.22
CA ILE A 106 -15.31 -14.13 -4.07
C ILE A 106 -15.05 -13.96 -5.57
N TYR A 107 -14.52 -12.82 -6.00
CA TYR A 107 -14.30 -12.46 -7.41
C TYR A 107 -12.83 -12.18 -7.74
N ILE A 108 -11.92 -12.86 -7.05
CA ILE A 108 -10.47 -12.67 -7.23
C ILE A 108 -9.93 -13.40 -8.47
N ASP A 109 -10.65 -14.44 -8.92
CA ASP A 109 -10.26 -15.26 -10.05
C ASP A 109 -10.48 -14.57 -11.40
N ASP A 110 -9.64 -14.91 -12.38
CA ASP A 110 -9.81 -14.47 -13.76
C ASP A 110 -10.83 -15.37 -14.49
N TYR A 111 -12.08 -14.93 -14.49
CA TYR A 111 -13.17 -15.62 -15.19
C TYR A 111 -13.12 -15.51 -16.71
N SER A 112 -12.16 -14.77 -17.29
CA SER A 112 -11.93 -14.80 -18.74
C SER A 112 -11.21 -16.07 -19.19
N VAL A 113 -10.53 -16.76 -18.27
CA VAL A 113 -9.86 -18.03 -18.52
C VAL A 113 -10.88 -19.16 -18.44
N SER A 114 -11.29 -19.66 -19.60
CA SER A 114 -12.11 -20.88 -19.68
C SER A 114 -11.23 -22.13 -19.60
N THR A 115 -11.70 -23.14 -18.87
CA THR A 115 -11.07 -24.48 -18.91
C THR A 115 -11.45 -25.15 -20.24
N PRO A 116 -10.47 -25.60 -21.07
CA PRO A 116 -10.78 -26.21 -22.35
C PRO A 116 -11.52 -27.54 -22.18
N ILE A 117 -12.53 -27.76 -23.02
CA ILE A 117 -13.31 -29.00 -23.02
C ILE A 117 -12.41 -30.15 -23.55
N PRO A 118 -12.34 -31.31 -22.87
CA PRO A 118 -11.55 -32.44 -23.34
C PRO A 118 -12.02 -32.93 -24.72
N PRO A 119 -11.10 -33.36 -25.61
CA PRO A 119 -11.44 -33.76 -26.98
C PRO A 119 -12.42 -34.94 -27.03
N GLU A 120 -12.32 -35.87 -26.08
CA GLU A 120 -13.24 -37.00 -25.93
C GLU A 120 -14.69 -36.54 -25.66
N LEU A 121 -14.86 -35.48 -24.86
CA LEU A 121 -16.18 -34.91 -24.57
C LEU A 121 -16.72 -34.15 -25.80
N LEU A 122 -15.85 -33.42 -26.50
CA LEU A 122 -16.18 -32.75 -27.75
C LEU A 122 -16.62 -33.74 -28.85
N ALA A 123 -15.98 -34.92 -28.92
CA ALA A 123 -16.35 -35.96 -29.88
C ALA A 123 -17.78 -36.47 -29.67
N LYS A 124 -18.20 -36.63 -28.40
CA LYS A 124 -19.56 -37.06 -28.03
C LYS A 124 -20.65 -36.01 -28.32
N LEU A 125 -20.30 -34.73 -28.38
CA LEU A 125 -21.25 -33.66 -28.73
C LEU A 125 -21.49 -33.54 -30.24
N ARG A 126 -20.61 -34.14 -31.06
CA ARG A 126 -20.68 -34.10 -32.53
C ARG A 126 -21.42 -35.29 -33.15
N SER A 127 -21.72 -36.31 -32.36
CA SER A 127 -22.51 -37.49 -32.75
C SER A 127 -23.99 -37.28 -32.46
#